data_AF-A0A0D0SEB8-F1
#
_entry.id   AF-A0A0D0SEB8-F1
#
_cell.length_a   1.000
_cell.length_b   1.000
_cell.length_c   1.000
_cell.angle_alpha   90.00
_cell.angle_beta   90.00
_cell.angle_gamma   90.00
#
_symmetry.space_group_name_H-M   'P 1'
#
loop_
_entity.id
_entity.type
_entity.pdbx_description
1 polymer ?
#
loop_
_entity_poly.entity_id
_entity_poly.type
_entity_poly.pdbx_seq_one_letter_code
_entity_poly.pdbx_strand_id
1 'polypeptide(L)'
;MLHPSYNELIEAVNKNTEELTGEDAVINSRYSIVIAAAKRARQIIGGEDAYIPTTSGKPLSSAVQELYRGAVNIVGEEDIAEDQIEDL
;
A
#
# COMPACT_ATOMS: atom_id res chain seq x y z
N MET A 1 16.96 -14.67 0.28
CA MET A 1 15.71 -14.42 -0.47
C MET A 1 15.29 -12.98 -0.23
N LEU A 2 14.61 -12.33 -1.17
CA LEU A 2 14.08 -10.98 -0.96
C LEU A 2 12.94 -11.04 0.07
N HIS A 3 13.00 -10.18 1.07
CA HIS A 3 11.99 -10.09 2.13
C HIS A 3 11.47 -8.65 2.24
N PRO A 4 10.16 -8.44 2.42
CA PRO A 4 9.11 -9.45 2.35
C PRO A 4 8.97 -10.05 0.94
N SER A 5 8.58 -11.32 0.89
CA SER A 5 8.18 -12.01 -0.33
C SER A 5 6.81 -11.54 -0.77
N TYR A 6 6.46 -11.85 -2.00
CA TYR A 6 5.17 -11.46 -2.56
C TYR A 6 3.97 -12.08 -1.82
N ASN A 7 4.09 -13.33 -1.39
CA ASN A 7 3.03 -14.01 -0.64
C ASN A 7 2.87 -13.37 0.76
N GLU A 8 3.98 -13.04 1.43
CA GLU A 8 3.95 -12.34 2.71
C GLU A 8 3.28 -10.97 2.59
N LEU A 9 3.47 -10.26 1.47
CA LEU A 9 2.80 -8.99 1.22
C LEU A 9 1.29 -9.15 1.01
N ILE A 10 0.85 -10.13 0.22
CA ILE A 10 -0.60 -10.39 0.06
C ILE A 10 -1.24 -10.70 1.40
N GLU A 11 -0.63 -11.62 2.16
CA GLU A 11 -1.18 -12.04 3.45
C GLU A 11 -1.24 -10.87 4.43
N ALA A 12 -0.19 -10.05 4.49
CA ALA A 12 -0.16 -8.88 5.37
C ALA A 12 -1.24 -7.86 4.98
N VAL A 13 -1.37 -7.55 3.69
CA VAL A 13 -2.40 -6.60 3.22
C VAL A 13 -3.79 -7.11 3.55
N ASN A 14 -4.11 -8.37 3.23
CA ASN A 14 -5.46 -8.91 3.46
C ASN A 14 -5.82 -9.09 4.94
N LYS A 15 -4.85 -9.36 5.83
CA LYS A 15 -5.09 -9.44 7.29
C LYS A 15 -5.49 -8.10 7.89
N ASN A 16 -4.94 -7.01 7.36
CA ASN A 16 -5.32 -5.66 7.80
C ASN A 16 -6.67 -5.21 7.22
N THR A 17 -7.18 -5.94 6.22
CA THR A 17 -8.46 -5.71 5.56
C THR A 17 -9.61 -6.56 6.15
N GLU A 18 -9.40 -7.26 7.27
CA GLU A 18 -10.43 -8.11 7.91
C GLU A 18 -11.72 -7.34 8.31
N GLU A 19 -11.70 -6.00 8.30
CA GLU A 19 -12.89 -5.15 8.48
C GLU A 19 -13.78 -5.01 7.22
N LEU A 20 -13.30 -5.40 6.03
CA LEU A 20 -14.09 -5.35 4.78
C LEU A 20 -14.73 -6.72 4.53
N THR A 21 -15.96 -6.88 5.00
CA THR A 21 -16.79 -8.09 4.80
C THR A 21 -17.27 -8.18 3.34
N GLY A 22 -16.52 -8.86 2.46
CA GLY A 22 -16.95 -9.18 1.09
C GLY A 22 -15.85 -9.86 0.26
N GLU A 23 -16.23 -10.72 -0.70
CA GLU A 23 -15.28 -11.40 -1.62
C GLU A 23 -14.45 -10.40 -2.45
N ASP A 24 -14.98 -9.19 -2.66
CA ASP A 24 -14.34 -8.11 -3.44
C ASP A 24 -13.21 -7.38 -2.68
N ALA A 25 -13.06 -7.62 -1.37
CA ALA A 25 -12.05 -6.94 -0.55
C ALA A 25 -10.67 -7.66 -0.51
N VAL A 26 -10.57 -8.86 -1.09
CA VAL A 26 -9.35 -9.68 -1.00
C VAL A 26 -8.40 -9.38 -2.16
N ILE A 27 -7.22 -8.83 -1.84
CA ILE A 27 -6.15 -8.59 -2.82
C ILE A 27 -5.45 -9.90 -3.16
N ASN A 28 -5.63 -10.40 -4.38
CA ASN A 28 -4.99 -11.64 -4.86
C ASN A 28 -3.98 -11.43 -6.01
N SER A 29 -3.96 -10.25 -6.62
CA SER A 29 -3.14 -9.95 -7.79
C SER A 29 -1.80 -9.30 -7.44
N ARG A 30 -0.72 -9.78 -8.07
CA ARG A 30 0.63 -9.22 -7.85
C ARG A 30 0.78 -7.84 -8.39
N TYR A 31 0.07 -7.59 -9.47
CA TYR A 31 0.04 -6.27 -10.08
C TYR A 31 -0.57 -5.24 -9.13
N SER A 32 -1.58 -5.60 -8.32
CA SER A 32 -2.18 -4.69 -7.34
C SER A 32 -1.17 -4.24 -6.28
N ILE A 33 -0.41 -5.17 -5.69
CA ILE A 33 0.66 -4.84 -4.72
C ILE A 33 1.73 -3.95 -5.35
N VAL A 34 2.16 -4.27 -6.58
CA VAL A 34 3.19 -3.49 -7.29
C VAL A 34 2.71 -2.08 -7.58
N ILE A 35 1.47 -1.93 -8.08
CA ILE A 35 0.87 -0.63 -8.38
C ILE A 35 0.70 0.18 -7.10
N ALA A 36 0.20 -0.42 -6.02
CA ALA A 36 0.04 0.26 -4.72
C ALA A 36 1.38 0.73 -4.15
N ALA A 37 2.40 -0.14 -4.12
CA ALA A 37 3.74 0.23 -3.66
C ALA A 37 4.35 1.35 -4.51
N ALA A 38 4.13 1.33 -5.84
CA ALA A 38 4.59 2.39 -6.73
C ALA A 38 3.84 3.72 -6.55
N LYS A 39 2.50 3.68 -6.38
CA LYS A 39 1.68 4.85 -6.06
C LYS A 39 2.16 5.48 -4.75
N ARG A 40 2.32 4.68 -3.68
CA ARG A 40 2.80 5.15 -2.38
C ARG A 40 4.23 5.70 -2.42
N ALA A 41 5.13 5.04 -3.13
CA ALA A 41 6.49 5.56 -3.31
C ALA A 41 6.51 6.94 -3.99
N ARG A 42 5.59 7.20 -4.93
CA ARG A 42 5.46 8.52 -5.57
C ARG A 42 4.94 9.59 -4.61
N GLN A 43 4.01 9.27 -3.72
CA GLN A 43 3.55 10.17 -2.66
C GLN A 43 4.73 10.61 -1.77
N ILE A 44 5.56 9.66 -1.34
CA ILE A 44 6.77 9.94 -0.54
C ILE A 44 7.75 10.84 -1.32
N ILE A 45 7.95 10.57 -2.61
CA ILE A 45 8.78 11.42 -3.48
C ILE A 45 8.18 12.83 -3.63
N GLY A 46 6.84 12.94 -3.63
CA GLY A 46 6.09 14.19 -3.67
C GLY A 46 6.17 15.02 -2.39
N GLY A 47 6.84 14.52 -1.34
CA GLY A 47 7.04 15.23 -0.08
C GLY A 47 6.15 14.77 1.06
N GLU A 48 5.31 13.74 0.86
CA GLU A 48 4.64 13.09 1.98
C GLU A 48 5.63 12.35 2.88
N ASP A 49 5.39 12.38 4.19
CA ASP A 49 6.20 11.65 5.14
C ASP A 49 6.02 10.14 4.98
N ALA A 50 7.13 9.41 5.04
CA ALA A 50 7.10 7.97 5.19
C ALA A 50 6.72 7.62 6.64
N TYR A 51 5.63 6.88 6.82
CA TYR A 51 5.22 6.36 8.12
C TYR A 51 6.24 5.35 8.66
N ILE A 52 6.89 4.62 7.76
CA ILE A 52 7.90 3.61 8.13
C ILE A 52 9.19 3.87 7.34
N PRO A 53 10.14 4.63 7.91
CA PRO A 53 11.41 4.89 7.27
C PRO A 53 12.27 3.62 7.22
N THR A 54 12.90 3.36 6.07
CA THR A 54 13.88 2.29 5.92
C THR A 54 15.31 2.81 6.00
N THR A 55 16.23 1.95 6.44
CA THR A 55 17.67 2.25 6.50
C THR A 55 18.25 2.68 5.15
N SER A 56 17.65 2.23 4.04
CA SER A 56 18.07 2.58 2.69
C SER A 56 17.68 3.98 2.24
N GLY A 57 16.71 4.62 2.91
CA GLY A 57 16.13 5.91 2.49
C GLY A 57 15.43 5.89 1.13
N LYS A 58 15.22 4.71 0.53
CA LYS A 58 14.60 4.58 -0.80
C LYS A 58 13.08 4.61 -0.65
N PRO A 59 12.36 5.52 -1.33
CA PRO A 59 10.90 5.64 -1.19
C PRO A 59 10.13 4.34 -1.43
N LEU A 60 10.54 3.55 -2.44
CA LEU A 60 9.91 2.26 -2.71
C LEU A 60 10.14 1.23 -1.59
N SER A 61 11.29 1.27 -0.92
CA SER A 61 11.55 0.40 0.23
C SER A 61 10.63 0.74 1.40
N SER A 62 10.44 2.04 1.68
CA SER A 62 9.48 2.51 2.69
C SER A 62 8.06 2.10 2.33
N ALA A 63 7.61 2.33 1.09
CA ALA A 63 6.27 1.96 0.64
C ALA A 63 5.99 0.44 0.80
N VAL A 64 6.96 -0.42 0.47
CA VAL A 64 6.81 -1.87 0.67
C VAL A 64 6.73 -2.23 2.15
N GLN A 65 7.50 -1.56 3.00
CA GLN A 65 7.45 -1.79 4.46
C GLN A 65 6.14 -1.28 5.07
N GLU A 66 5.63 -0.14 4.59
CA GLU A 66 4.34 0.40 5.01
C GLU A 66 3.20 -0.56 4.67
N LEU A 67 3.18 -1.10 3.44
CA LEU A 67 2.22 -2.13 3.05
C LEU A 67 2.35 -3.41 3.90
N TYR A 68 3.58 -3.89 4.10
CA TYR A 68 3.83 -5.10 4.87
C TYR A 68 3.43 -4.98 6.35
N ARG A 69 3.53 -3.78 6.92
CA ARG A 69 3.19 -3.51 8.32
C ARG A 69 1.78 -2.91 8.50
N GLY A 70 1.00 -2.78 7.44
CA GLY A 70 -0.36 -2.25 7.50
C GLY A 70 -0.45 -0.76 7.81
N ALA A 71 0.62 0.02 7.58
CA ALA A 71 0.59 1.48 7.76
C ALA A 71 -0.19 2.20 6.64
N VAL A 72 -0.39 1.53 5.50
CA VAL A 72 -1.20 2.01 4.38
C VAL A 72 -2.05 0.87 3.83
N ASN A 73 -3.27 1.20 3.40
CA ASN A 73 -4.22 0.26 2.83
C ASN A 73 -4.38 0.47 1.31
N ILE A 74 -4.69 -0.61 0.60
CA ILE A 74 -5.03 -0.55 -0.82
C ILE A 74 -6.53 -0.34 -0.92
N VAL A 75 -6.95 0.81 -1.44
CA VAL A 75 -8.35 1.15 -1.67
C VAL A 75 -8.65 1.18 -3.18
N GLY A 76 -9.90 0.88 -3.56
CA GLY A 76 -10.36 0.97 -4.94
C GLY A 76 -10.44 2.41 -5.42
N GLU A 77 -10.45 2.64 -6.73
CA GLU A 77 -10.60 3.98 -7.31
C GLU A 77 -12.01 4.56 -7.08
N GLU A 78 -13.00 3.71 -6.78
CA GLU A 78 -14.36 4.09 -6.39
C GLU A 78 -14.48 4.50 -4.91
N ASP A 79 -13.48 4.18 -4.09
CA ASP A 79 -13.45 4.49 -2.65
C ASP A 79 -12.83 5.86 -2.33
N ILE A 80 -12.41 6.61 -3.36
CA ILE A 80 -11.86 7.95 -3.19
C ILE A 80 -13.04 8.89 -2.93
N ALA A 81 -13.21 9.33 -1.68
CA ALA A 81 -14.21 10.34 -1.34
C ALA A 81 -14.04 11.57 -2.23
N GLU A 82 -15.14 12.08 -2.80
CA GLU A 82 -15.16 13.23 -3.73
C GLU A 82 -14.41 14.45 -3.15
N ASP A 83 -14.42 14.60 -1.81
CA ASP A 83 -13.72 15.65 -1.07
C ASP A 83 -12.18 15.65 -1.25
N GLN A 84 -11.56 14.54 -1.70
CA GLN A 84 -10.11 14.47 -1.97
C GLN A 84 -9.74 14.82 -3.42
N ILE A 85 -10.74 14.99 -4.30
CA ILE A 85 -10.53 15.38 -5.71
C ILE A 85 -10.55 16.90 -5.87
N GLU A 86 -11.18 17.65 -4.96
CA GLU A 86 -11.33 19.11 -5.05
C GLU A 86 -10.04 19.92 -4.82
N ASP A 87 -8.96 19.33 -4.30
CA ASP A 87 -7.68 20.00 -4.02
C ASP A 87 -6.55 19.73 -5.06
N LEU A 88 -6.89 19.24 -6.25
CA LEU A 88 -5.97 19.08 -7.40
C LEU A 88 -6.19 20.14 -8.49
#